data_AF-A0A9X8YRD2-F1
#
_entry.id   AF-A0A9X8YRD2-F1
#
_cell.length_a   1.000
_cell.length_b   1.000
_cell.length_c   1.000
_cell.angle_alpha   90.00
_cell.angle_beta   90.00
_cell.angle_gamma   90.00
#
_symmetry.space_group_name_H-M   'P 1'
#
loop_
_entity.id
_entity.type
_entity.pdbx_description
1 polymer ?
#
loop_
_entity_poly.entity_id
_entity_poly.type
_entity_poly.pdbx_seq_one_letter_code
_entity_poly.pdbx_strand_id
1 'polypeptide(L)'
;SSEWGWQIDPIGLRYLLNVLYDRYQKPLFIVENGLGAKDRVEADGSINDDYRINYLNDHLVQVAEAIDDGVEVMGYTSWGPIDLVSASKAEMSKRYGFIHVDRDDA
;
A
#
# COMPACT_ATOMS: atom_id res chain seq x y z
N SER A 1 -0.61 -11.46 -8.35
CA SER A 1 0.12 -10.22 -8.65
C SER A 1 -0.88 -9.15 -9.08
N SER A 2 -0.54 -7.87 -8.93
CA SER A 2 -1.33 -6.74 -9.45
C SER A 2 -1.40 -6.73 -10.98
N GLU A 3 -2.28 -5.89 -11.54
CA GLU A 3 -2.36 -5.64 -12.99
C GLU A 3 -1.05 -5.12 -13.60
N TRP A 4 -0.18 -4.48 -12.79
CA TRP A 4 1.15 -4.02 -13.21
C TRP A 4 2.26 -5.07 -12.95
N GLY A 5 1.91 -6.31 -12.61
CA GLY A 5 2.84 -7.42 -12.42
C GLY A 5 3.54 -7.45 -11.05
N TRP A 6 3.23 -6.51 -10.15
CA TRP A 6 3.82 -6.48 -8.82
C TRP A 6 3.27 -7.64 -7.98
N GLN A 7 4.15 -8.41 -7.36
CA GLN A 7 3.73 -9.50 -6.47
C GLN A 7 3.02 -8.92 -5.23
N ILE A 8 2.01 -9.65 -4.75
CA ILE A 8 1.29 -9.31 -3.52
C ILE A 8 1.73 -10.36 -2.51
N ASP A 9 2.53 -9.94 -1.55
CA ASP A 9 3.09 -10.82 -0.51
C ASP A 9 3.12 -10.06 0.83
N PRO A 10 2.02 -10.09 1.59
CA PRO A 10 1.94 -9.42 2.88
C PRO A 10 2.93 -10.01 3.91
N ILE A 11 3.20 -11.33 3.85
CA ILE A 11 4.14 -12.02 4.75
C ILE A 11 5.57 -11.50 4.53
N GLY A 12 5.91 -11.19 3.28
CA GLY A 12 7.18 -10.54 2.92
C GLY A 12 7.45 -9.25 3.70
N LEU A 13 6.42 -8.48 4.06
CA LEU A 13 6.57 -7.27 4.89
C LEU A 13 6.98 -7.61 6.33
N ARG A 14 6.31 -8.58 6.97
CA ARG A 14 6.68 -9.06 8.32
C ARG A 14 8.11 -9.60 8.34
N TYR A 15 8.46 -10.41 7.33
CA TYR A 15 9.81 -10.94 7.18
C TYR A 15 10.84 -9.81 7.06
N LEU A 16 10.60 -8.82 6.20
CA LEU A 16 11.50 -7.69 6.01
C LEU A 16 11.68 -6.87 7.30
N LEU A 17 10.58 -6.60 8.02
CA LEU A 17 10.62 -5.86 9.28
C LEU A 17 11.49 -6.58 10.32
N ASN A 18 11.29 -7.89 10.51
CA ASN A 18 12.12 -8.70 11.39
C ASN A 18 13.60 -8.69 10.96
N VAL A 19 13.90 -8.93 9.67
CA VAL A 19 15.28 -8.94 9.15
C VAL A 19 15.99 -7.61 9.36
N LEU A 20 15.32 -6.49 9.09
CA LEU A 20 15.90 -5.16 9.28
C LEU A 20 16.11 -4.86 10.77
N TYR A 21 15.13 -5.20 11.60
CA TYR A 21 15.20 -4.94 13.02
C TYR A 21 16.28 -5.79 13.71
N ASP A 22 16.32 -7.10 13.45
CA ASP A 22 17.36 -8.00 13.94
C ASP A 22 18.76 -7.50 13.60
N ARG A 23 18.92 -6.97 12.38
CA ARG A 23 20.21 -6.49 11.90
C ARG A 23 20.66 -5.18 12.53
N TYR A 24 19.76 -4.23 12.71
CA TYR A 24 20.13 -2.85 13.04
C TYR A 24 19.71 -2.41 14.44
N GLN A 25 18.68 -3.04 15.02
CA GLN A 25 18.10 -2.70 16.33
C GLN A 25 17.80 -1.20 16.43
N LYS A 26 17.17 -0.67 15.38
CA LYS A 26 16.68 0.71 15.30
C LYS A 26 15.18 0.68 15.00
N PRO A 27 14.40 1.64 15.54
CA PRO A 27 13.00 1.77 15.20
C PRO A 27 12.82 1.89 13.68
N LEU A 28 11.84 1.17 13.14
CA LEU A 28 11.54 1.15 11.72
C LEU A 28 10.31 2.02 11.43
N PHE A 29 10.25 2.58 10.23
CA PHE A 29 9.10 3.35 9.77
C PHE A 29 8.73 2.90 8.36
N ILE A 30 7.52 2.36 8.19
CA ILE A 30 6.99 2.03 6.86
C ILE A 30 6.50 3.33 6.23
N VAL A 31 7.38 3.97 5.47
CA VAL A 31 7.07 5.27 4.84
C VAL A 31 6.24 5.14 3.56
N GLU A 32 6.21 3.96 2.96
CA GLU A 32 5.40 3.67 1.77
C GLU A 32 4.90 2.22 1.77
N ASN A 33 3.60 2.04 1.56
CA ASN A 33 2.99 0.79 1.11
C ASN A 33 1.67 1.10 0.40
N GLY A 34 1.33 0.39 -0.67
CA GLY A 34 0.08 0.63 -1.39
C GLY A 34 -0.09 -0.23 -2.63
N LEU A 35 -1.34 -0.34 -3.09
CA LEU A 35 -1.71 -1.07 -4.30
C LEU A 35 -2.14 -0.09 -5.39
N GLY A 36 -1.37 -0.09 -6.48
CA GLY A 36 -1.78 0.57 -7.71
C GLY A 36 -2.75 -0.31 -8.49
N ALA A 37 -3.97 0.15 -8.69
CA ALA A 37 -5.03 -0.56 -9.39
C ALA A 37 -5.93 0.43 -10.14
N LYS A 38 -6.78 -0.07 -11.05
CA LYS A 38 -7.77 0.75 -11.72
C LYS A 38 -9.02 0.86 -10.86
N ASP A 39 -9.48 2.09 -10.63
CA ASP A 39 -10.76 2.33 -9.98
C ASP A 39 -11.88 2.40 -11.01
N ARG A 40 -13.07 1.98 -10.59
CA ARG A 40 -14.31 2.18 -11.33
C ARG A 40 -15.21 3.11 -10.52
N VAL A 41 -15.61 4.22 -11.15
CA VAL A 41 -16.65 5.10 -10.61
C VAL A 41 -18.00 4.49 -10.93
N GLU A 42 -18.79 4.18 -9.90
CA GLU A 42 -20.14 3.65 -10.03
C GLU A 42 -21.14 4.76 -10.43
N ALA A 43 -22.36 4.37 -10.77
CA ALA A 43 -23.39 5.31 -11.25
C ALA A 43 -23.78 6.38 -10.21
N ASP A 44 -23.57 6.11 -8.92
CA ASP A 44 -23.82 7.04 -7.81
C ASP A 44 -22.59 7.89 -7.43
N GLY A 45 -21.48 7.74 -8.17
CA GLY A 45 -20.21 8.41 -7.91
C GLY A 45 -19.34 7.73 -6.84
N SER A 46 -19.77 6.61 -6.27
CA SER A 46 -18.94 5.83 -5.35
C SER A 46 -17.83 5.08 -6.09
N ILE A 47 -16.77 4.74 -5.36
CA ILE A 47 -15.73 3.81 -5.80
C ILE A 47 -15.66 2.72 -4.74
N ASN A 48 -15.91 1.48 -5.15
CA ASN A 48 -15.83 0.32 -4.27
C ASN A 48 -14.49 -0.39 -4.49
N ASP A 49 -13.47 0.04 -3.75
CA ASP A 49 -12.08 -0.41 -3.91
C ASP A 49 -11.69 -1.51 -2.90
N ASP A 50 -12.55 -2.51 -2.71
CA ASP A 50 -12.32 -3.64 -1.80
C ASP A 50 -10.96 -4.34 -2.05
N TYR A 51 -10.47 -4.34 -3.30
CA TYR A 51 -9.14 -4.86 -3.64
C TYR A 51 -8.00 -4.11 -2.91
N ARG A 52 -8.13 -2.79 -2.75
CA ARG A 52 -7.16 -1.94 -2.07
C ARG A 52 -7.29 -2.07 -0.56
N ILE A 53 -8.52 -2.12 -0.06
CA ILE A 53 -8.81 -2.38 1.35
C ILE A 53 -8.21 -3.71 1.78
N ASN A 54 -8.47 -4.79 1.05
CA ASN A 54 -7.95 -6.12 1.37
C ASN A 54 -6.41 -6.13 1.33
N TYR A 55 -5.80 -5.54 0.30
CA TYR A 55 -4.34 -5.45 0.21
C TYR A 55 -3.74 -4.75 1.44
N LEU A 56 -4.24 -3.57 1.81
CA LEU A 56 -3.72 -2.81 2.94
C LEU A 56 -3.98 -3.54 4.26
N ASN A 57 -5.17 -4.11 4.44
CA ASN A 57 -5.51 -4.90 5.62
C ASN A 57 -4.53 -6.06 5.82
N ASP A 58 -4.28 -6.85 4.78
CA ASP A 58 -3.41 -8.01 4.88
C ASP A 58 -1.97 -7.61 5.25
N HIS A 59 -1.46 -6.49 4.74
CA HIS A 59 -0.14 -5.97 5.11
C HIS A 59 -0.13 -5.40 6.54
N LEU A 60 -1.19 -4.70 6.96
CA LEU A 60 -1.29 -4.15 8.32
C LEU A 60 -1.38 -5.25 9.39
N VAL A 61 -2.07 -6.37 9.10
CA VAL A 61 -2.06 -7.56 9.98
C VAL A 61 -0.63 -8.05 10.16
N GLN A 62 0.17 -8.11 9.09
CA GLN A 62 1.56 -8.54 9.15
C GLN A 62 2.48 -7.53 9.86
N VAL A 63 2.18 -6.23 9.80
CA VAL A 63 2.85 -5.21 10.63
C VAL A 63 2.54 -5.42 12.11
N ALA A 64 1.28 -5.70 12.47
CA ALA A 64 0.90 -6.00 13.84
C ALA A 64 1.63 -7.26 14.36
N GLU A 65 1.70 -8.32 13.56
CA GLU A 65 2.45 -9.52 13.91
C GLU A 65 3.96 -9.25 14.07
N ALA A 66 4.56 -8.38 13.25
CA ALA A 66 5.96 -7.98 13.43
C ALA A 66 6.19 -7.19 14.73
N ILE A 67 5.20 -6.37 15.14
CA ILE A 67 5.25 -5.68 16.45
C ILE A 67 5.17 -6.71 17.58
N ASP A 68 4.31 -7.73 17.46
CA ASP A 68 4.21 -8.84 18.42
C ASP A 68 5.51 -9.69 18.46
N ASP A 69 6.25 -9.78 17.34
CA ASP A 69 7.59 -10.38 17.28
C ASP A 69 8.67 -9.54 18.01
N GLY A 70 8.35 -8.30 18.38
CA GLY A 70 9.24 -7.38 19.11
C GLY A 70 9.88 -6.30 18.27
N VAL A 71 9.47 -6.12 17.01
CA VAL A 71 9.96 -5.03 16.15
C VAL A 71 9.39 -3.69 16.62
N GLU A 72 10.26 -2.71 16.85
CA GLU A 72 9.83 -1.34 17.15
C GLU A 72 9.43 -0.62 15.86
N VAL A 73 8.13 -0.43 15.64
CA VAL A 73 7.57 0.26 14.47
C VAL A 73 7.04 1.63 14.88
N MET A 74 7.58 2.70 14.30
CA MET A 74 7.19 4.09 14.55
C MET A 74 5.83 4.44 13.94
N GLY A 75 5.49 3.80 12.82
CA GLY A 75 4.24 4.05 12.12
C GLY A 75 4.19 3.42 10.74
N TYR A 76 3.12 3.76 10.02
CA TYR A 76 2.82 3.28 8.69
C TYR A 76 2.14 4.37 7.88
N THR A 77 2.68 4.69 6.69
CA THR A 77 2.09 5.65 5.77
C THR A 77 1.84 5.01 4.41
N SER A 78 0.58 5.03 3.98
CA SER A 78 0.18 4.55 2.66
C SER A 78 0.79 5.45 1.58
N TRP A 79 1.33 4.84 0.53
CA TRP A 79 1.75 5.59 -0.66
C TRP A 79 0.54 6.16 -1.40
N GLY A 80 0.62 7.43 -1.77
CA GLY A 80 -0.42 8.12 -2.53
C GLY A 80 -1.80 8.09 -1.87
N PRO A 81 -1.98 8.64 -0.65
CA PRO A 81 -3.27 8.64 0.05
C PRO A 81 -4.36 9.44 -0.69
N ILE A 82 -3.97 10.32 -1.61
CA ILE A 82 -4.79 10.95 -2.63
C ILE A 82 -4.24 10.54 -3.99
N ASP A 83 -5.13 10.33 -4.97
CA ASP A 83 -4.72 9.98 -6.32
C ASP A 83 -3.72 10.99 -6.91
N LEU A 84 -2.68 10.46 -7.54
CA LEU A 84 -1.55 11.19 -8.09
C LEU A 84 -1.04 10.54 -9.37
N VAL A 85 -0.23 11.27 -10.11
CA VAL A 85 0.46 10.75 -11.31
C VAL A 85 1.51 9.72 -10.88
N SER A 86 1.36 8.47 -11.32
CA SER A 86 2.26 7.38 -10.92
C SER A 86 3.70 7.60 -11.39
N ALA A 87 4.68 7.16 -10.60
CA ALA A 87 6.09 7.48 -10.85
C ALA A 87 6.66 6.84 -12.14
N SER A 88 6.40 5.55 -12.40
CA SER A 88 7.10 4.82 -13.47
C SER A 88 6.59 5.13 -14.88
N LYS A 89 5.29 5.36 -15.04
CA LYS A 89 4.64 5.53 -16.35
C LYS A 89 3.84 6.83 -16.47
N ALA A 90 3.82 7.66 -15.43
CA ALA A 90 3.04 8.89 -15.40
C ALA A 90 1.54 8.69 -15.69
N GLU A 91 0.98 7.59 -15.19
CA GLU A 91 -0.44 7.23 -15.35
C GLU A 91 -1.25 7.75 -14.15
N MET A 92 -2.38 8.41 -14.41
CA MET A 92 -3.49 8.65 -13.47
C MET A 92 -4.38 7.41 -13.35
N SER A 93 -4.48 6.59 -14.39
CA SER A 93 -5.28 5.35 -14.37
C SER A 93 -4.77 4.30 -13.38
N LYS A 94 -3.52 4.42 -12.93
CA LYS A 94 -2.94 3.63 -11.84
C LYS A 94 -3.12 4.35 -10.50
N ARG A 95 -4.26 4.09 -9.86
CA ARG A 95 -4.71 4.81 -8.64
C ARG A 95 -4.29 4.11 -7.36
N TYR A 96 -4.04 4.89 -6.32
CA TYR A 96 -3.56 4.44 -5.02
C TYR A 96 -4.39 5.00 -3.85
N GLY A 97 -5.13 6.09 -4.09
CA GLY A 97 -5.65 6.92 -3.02
C GLY A 97 -6.89 6.37 -2.35
N PHE A 98 -7.07 6.83 -1.11
CA PHE A 98 -8.37 6.84 -0.45
C PHE A 98 -9.25 7.97 -0.99
N ILE A 99 -8.60 9.01 -1.52
CA ILE A 99 -9.25 10.18 -2.09
C ILE A 99 -9.07 10.14 -3.59
N HIS A 100 -10.18 9.94 -4.30
CA HIS A 100 -10.22 9.97 -5.74
C HIS A 100 -10.02 11.38 -6.29
N VAL A 101 -9.27 11.48 -7.38
CA VAL A 101 -9.11 12.72 -8.17
C VAL A 101 -9.68 12.49 -9.56
N ASP A 102 -10.70 13.28 -9.91
CA ASP A 102 -11.35 13.30 -11.21
C ASP A 102 -10.44 13.90 -12.29
N ARG A 103 -9.48 13.08 -12.72
CA ARG A 103 -8.50 13.35 -13.77
C ARG A 103 -8.02 12.04 -14.35
N ASP A 104 -7.85 12.00 -15.67
CA ASP A 104 -7.43 10.83 -16.42
C ASP A 104 -6.05 10.99 -17.06
N ASP A 105 -5.60 9.93 -17.72
CA ASP A 105 -4.43 9.95 -18.60
C ASP A 105 -4.68 10.91 -19.78
N ALA A 106 -3.62 11.52 -20.30
CA ALA A 106 -3.69 12.44 -21.45
C ALA A 106 -3.85 11.71 -22.79
#